data_AF-A0A314Z0P1-F1
#
_entry.id   AF-A0A314Z0P1-F1
#
_cell.length_a   1.000
_cell.length_b   1.000
_cell.length_c   1.000
_cell.angle_alpha   90.00
_cell.angle_beta   90.00
_cell.angle_gamma   90.00
#
_symmetry.space_group_name_H-M   'P 1'
#
loop_
_entity.id
_entity.type
_entity.pdbx_description
1 polymer ?
#
loop_
_entity_poly.entity_id
_entity_poly.type
_entity_poly.pdbx_seq_one_letter_code
_entity_poly.pdbx_strand_id
1 'polypeptide(L)'
;MTILVIYITGLILGVTFGLVAFVTTEMSNPPKNCLFPWLVAGFLMSVTWSYVTAQELVGLLVSVGYLLGVSPSILGLTVLAWGNSFGDLITNLTMALNGGTEGTQIAFAACYAGPIFNILFGLGLSLVGSAWSTYPSPLVIRRDPYLLETVCFLAGGLLWALVVLPRRNMRLDGVLGGGLLVVYISSMSLRLIQTLGSLKLQKEIN
;
A
#
# COMPACT_ATOMS: atom_id res chain seq x y z
N MET A 1 -27.13 -0.85 -12.93
CA MET A 1 -27.19 -2.03 -13.82
C MET A 1 -25.81 -2.48 -14.30
N THR A 2 -24.95 -1.58 -14.78
CA THR A 2 -23.58 -1.89 -15.25
C THR A 2 -22.67 -2.54 -14.20
N ILE A 3 -22.70 -2.08 -12.95
CA ILE A 3 -21.87 -2.65 -11.86
C ILE A 3 -22.26 -4.10 -11.54
N LEU A 4 -23.55 -4.39 -11.45
CA LEU A 4 -24.05 -5.76 -11.25
C LEU A 4 -23.64 -6.68 -12.40
N VAL A 5 -23.68 -6.17 -13.64
CA VAL A 5 -23.23 -6.91 -14.83
C VAL A 5 -21.73 -7.20 -14.76
N ILE A 6 -20.90 -6.24 -14.33
CA ILE A 6 -19.45 -6.41 -14.17
C ILE A 6 -19.12 -7.46 -13.09
N TYR A 7 -19.87 -7.47 -11.97
CA TYR A 7 -19.64 -8.48 -10.94
C TYR A 7 -20.13 -9.87 -11.34
N ILE A 8 -21.27 -9.97 -12.03
CA ILE A 8 -21.76 -11.24 -12.54
C ILE A 8 -20.81 -11.78 -13.63
N THR A 9 -20.31 -10.93 -14.53
CA THR A 9 -19.33 -11.36 -15.54
C THR A 9 -17.99 -11.72 -14.93
N GLY A 10 -17.51 -10.96 -13.93
CA GLY A 10 -16.29 -11.28 -13.18
C GLY A 10 -16.38 -12.60 -12.41
N LEU A 11 -17.53 -12.88 -11.78
CA LEU A 11 -17.79 -14.13 -11.07
C LEU A 11 -17.89 -15.30 -12.05
N ILE A 12 -18.58 -15.14 -13.18
CA ILE A 12 -18.68 -16.18 -14.21
C ILE A 12 -17.31 -16.46 -14.86
N LEU A 13 -16.51 -15.43 -15.17
CA LEU A 13 -15.16 -15.59 -15.70
C LEU A 13 -14.21 -16.24 -14.68
N GLY A 14 -14.28 -15.83 -13.42
CA GLY A 14 -13.49 -16.42 -12.33
C GLY A 14 -13.85 -17.87 -12.07
N VAL A 15 -15.14 -18.21 -12.05
CA VAL A 15 -15.64 -19.57 -11.87
C VAL A 15 -15.30 -20.45 -13.07
N THR A 16 -15.42 -19.96 -14.30
CA THR A 16 -15.09 -20.74 -15.51
C THR A 16 -13.60 -21.05 -15.59
N PHE A 17 -12.73 -20.07 -15.39
CA PHE A 17 -11.28 -20.31 -15.32
C PHE A 17 -10.87 -21.13 -14.10
N GLY A 18 -11.53 -20.96 -12.95
CA GLY A 18 -11.33 -21.78 -11.76
C GLY A 18 -11.70 -23.25 -11.98
N LEU A 19 -12.81 -23.51 -12.68
CA LEU A 19 -13.23 -24.85 -13.10
C LEU A 19 -12.28 -25.45 -14.15
N VAL A 20 -11.87 -24.67 -15.15
CA VAL A 20 -10.86 -25.10 -16.13
C VAL A 20 -9.55 -25.42 -15.43
N ALA A 21 -9.16 -24.62 -14.42
CA ALA A 21 -7.96 -24.88 -13.65
C ALA A 21 -8.08 -26.14 -12.77
N PHE A 22 -9.23 -26.35 -12.14
CA PHE A 22 -9.51 -27.52 -11.32
C PHE A 22 -9.58 -28.82 -12.14
N VAL A 23 -10.13 -28.74 -13.36
CA VAL A 23 -10.25 -29.89 -14.27
C VAL A 23 -8.94 -30.17 -15.01
N THR A 24 -8.11 -29.15 -15.27
CA THR A 24 -6.80 -29.30 -15.91
C THR A 24 -5.68 -29.65 -14.92
N THR A 25 -5.90 -29.45 -13.61
CA THR A 25 -4.93 -29.78 -12.55
C THR A 25 -5.21 -31.15 -11.95
N GLU A 26 -4.42 -32.15 -12.32
CA GLU A 26 -4.30 -33.35 -11.49
C GLU A 26 -3.52 -33.00 -10.21
N MET A 27 -4.13 -33.22 -9.05
CA MET A 27 -3.56 -32.98 -7.70
C MET A 27 -2.21 -33.68 -7.42
N SER A 28 -1.73 -34.55 -8.33
CA SER A 28 -0.61 -35.46 -8.09
C SER A 28 0.64 -35.17 -8.93
N ASN A 29 0.57 -34.33 -9.98
CA ASN A 29 1.73 -34.03 -10.83
C ASN A 29 1.77 -32.55 -11.26
N PRO A 30 2.81 -31.77 -10.89
CA PRO A 30 2.98 -30.43 -11.46
C PRO A 30 3.16 -30.53 -12.99
N PRO A 31 2.47 -29.71 -13.80
CA PRO A 31 2.43 -29.85 -15.25
C PRO A 31 3.79 -29.53 -15.89
N LYS A 32 4.64 -30.54 -16.10
CA LYS A 32 6.05 -30.38 -16.55
C LYS A 32 6.22 -29.74 -17.93
N ASN A 33 5.20 -29.71 -18.78
CA ASN A 33 5.31 -29.24 -20.17
C ASN A 33 4.65 -27.87 -20.45
N CYS A 34 4.02 -27.22 -19.46
CA CYS A 34 3.39 -25.89 -19.62
C CYS A 34 3.39 -25.09 -18.29
N LEU A 35 4.48 -25.14 -17.53
CA LEU A 35 4.64 -24.40 -16.26
C LEU A 35 4.47 -22.88 -16.44
N PHE A 36 5.07 -22.30 -17.48
CA PHE A 36 5.08 -20.85 -17.66
C PHE A 36 3.69 -20.26 -17.97
N PRO A 37 2.89 -20.80 -18.92
CA PRO A 37 1.51 -20.35 -19.12
C PRO A 37 0.64 -20.49 -17.87
N TRP A 38 0.86 -21.56 -17.08
CA TRP A 38 0.10 -21.79 -15.86
C TRP A 38 0.44 -20.79 -14.76
N LEU A 39 1.73 -20.49 -14.57
CA LEU A 39 2.21 -19.46 -13.65
C LEU A 39 1.66 -18.08 -14.03
N VAL A 40 1.71 -17.75 -15.32
CA VAL A 40 1.18 -16.48 -15.85
C VAL A 40 -0.33 -16.40 -15.67
N ALA A 41 -1.07 -17.48 -15.95
CA ALA A 41 -2.52 -17.53 -15.75
C ALA A 41 -2.90 -17.41 -14.27
N GLY A 42 -2.22 -18.11 -13.37
CA GLY A 42 -2.42 -18.01 -11.93
C GLY A 42 -2.13 -16.61 -11.39
N PHE A 43 -1.05 -15.99 -11.87
CA PHE A 43 -0.70 -14.61 -11.53
C PHE A 43 -1.77 -13.62 -11.99
N LEU A 44 -2.16 -13.67 -13.27
CA LEU A 44 -3.23 -12.84 -13.84
C LEU A 44 -4.55 -13.01 -13.08
N MET A 45 -4.86 -14.25 -12.68
CA MET A 45 -6.05 -14.53 -11.89
C MET A 45 -6.00 -13.92 -10.51
N SER A 46 -4.86 -14.03 -9.81
CA SER A 46 -4.67 -13.39 -8.52
C SER A 46 -4.82 -11.87 -8.63
N VAL A 47 -4.20 -11.24 -9.65
CA VAL A 47 -4.30 -9.79 -9.88
C VAL A 47 -5.75 -9.37 -10.13
N THR A 48 -6.48 -10.12 -10.96
CA THR A 48 -7.88 -9.81 -11.29
C THR A 48 -8.77 -9.92 -10.05
N TRP A 49 -8.61 -10.99 -9.26
CA TRP A 49 -9.38 -11.16 -8.02
C TRP A 49 -9.07 -10.07 -7.01
N SER A 50 -7.79 -9.75 -6.79
CA SER A 50 -7.39 -8.65 -5.91
C SER A 50 -8.00 -7.32 -6.35
N TYR A 51 -8.03 -7.03 -7.65
CA TYR A 51 -8.66 -5.82 -8.19
C TYR A 51 -10.16 -5.78 -7.92
N VAL A 52 -10.88 -6.87 -8.19
CA VAL A 52 -12.34 -6.97 -7.94
C VAL A 52 -12.64 -6.80 -6.44
N THR A 53 -11.90 -7.49 -5.58
CA THR A 53 -12.07 -7.36 -4.12
C THR A 53 -11.78 -5.95 -3.63
N ALA A 54 -10.73 -5.30 -4.13
CA ALA A 54 -10.41 -3.92 -3.76
C ALA A 54 -11.52 -2.95 -4.17
N GLN A 55 -12.08 -3.11 -5.38
CA GLN A 55 -13.17 -2.28 -5.87
C GLN A 55 -14.44 -2.43 -5.02
N GLU A 56 -14.80 -3.67 -4.65
CA GLU A 56 -15.94 -3.93 -3.76
C GLU A 56 -15.74 -3.35 -2.38
N LEU A 57 -14.55 -3.51 -1.81
CA LEU A 57 -14.21 -2.96 -0.51
C LEU A 57 -14.36 -1.44 -0.50
N VAL A 58 -13.86 -0.75 -1.52
CA VAL A 58 -14.02 0.71 -1.68
C VAL A 58 -15.49 1.08 -1.80
N GLY A 59 -16.27 0.34 -2.59
CA GLY A 59 -17.71 0.57 -2.76
C GLY A 59 -18.47 0.48 -1.43
N LEU A 60 -18.22 -0.57 -0.65
CA LEU A 60 -18.80 -0.73 0.69
C LEU A 60 -18.39 0.39 1.63
N LEU A 61 -17.12 0.80 1.59
CA LEU A 61 -16.59 1.85 2.45
C LEU A 61 -17.24 3.21 2.15
N VAL A 62 -17.47 3.50 0.86
CA VAL A 62 -18.21 4.69 0.40
C VAL A 62 -19.65 4.64 0.91
N SER A 63 -20.34 3.51 0.80
CA SER A 63 -21.71 3.33 1.31
C SER A 63 -21.80 3.54 2.82
N VAL A 64 -20.83 3.03 3.59
CA VAL A 64 -20.74 3.27 5.04
C VAL A 64 -20.46 4.75 5.34
N GLY A 65 -19.62 5.40 4.53
CA GLY A 65 -19.36 6.84 4.64
C GLY A 65 -20.62 7.69 4.47
N TYR A 66 -21.47 7.35 3.50
CA TYR A 66 -22.77 7.99 3.32
C TYR A 66 -23.68 7.82 4.53
N LEU A 67 -23.71 6.63 5.16
CA LEU A 67 -24.52 6.38 6.36
C LEU A 67 -24.01 7.15 7.59
N LEU A 68 -22.69 7.30 7.73
CA LEU A 68 -22.05 7.98 8.85
C LEU A 68 -21.91 9.50 8.65
N GLY A 69 -22.29 10.04 7.48
CA GLY A 69 -22.11 11.45 7.14
C GLY A 69 -20.64 11.86 6.95
N VAL A 70 -19.74 10.91 6.75
CA VAL A 70 -18.29 11.13 6.58
C VAL A 70 -17.95 11.08 5.10
N SER A 71 -17.14 12.03 4.62
CA SER A 71 -16.76 12.06 3.20
C SER A 71 -15.98 10.79 2.80
N PRO A 72 -16.28 10.21 1.62
CA PRO A 72 -15.58 9.02 1.13
C PRO A 72 -14.06 9.20 1.03
N SER A 73 -13.60 10.42 0.77
CA SER A 73 -12.18 10.76 0.71
C SER A 73 -11.48 10.56 2.05
N ILE A 74 -12.11 10.94 3.17
CA ILE A 74 -11.53 10.74 4.52
C ILE A 74 -11.44 9.25 4.83
N LEU A 75 -12.48 8.48 4.51
CA LEU A 75 -12.49 7.02 4.69
C LEU A 75 -11.43 6.32 3.85
N GLY A 76 -11.24 6.74 2.59
CA GLY A 76 -10.18 6.21 1.74
C GLY A 76 -8.79 6.57 2.25
N LEU A 77 -8.58 7.82 2.68
CA LEU A 77 -7.31 8.28 3.25
C LEU A 77 -6.99 7.66 4.60
N THR A 78 -7.98 7.15 5.32
CA THR A 78 -7.79 6.53 6.65
C THR A 78 -7.87 5.02 6.56
N VAL A 79 -9.05 4.42 6.41
CA VAL A 79 -9.24 2.97 6.51
C VAL A 79 -8.49 2.21 5.42
N LEU A 80 -8.52 2.67 4.16
CA LEU A 80 -7.80 1.98 3.08
C LEU A 80 -6.29 2.17 3.19
N ALA A 81 -5.83 3.40 3.44
CA ALA A 81 -4.41 3.69 3.57
C ALA A 81 -3.78 2.99 4.79
N TRP A 82 -4.49 2.99 5.92
CA TRP A 82 -4.07 2.32 7.14
C TRP A 82 -4.15 0.80 6.97
N GLY A 83 -5.19 0.27 6.33
CA GLY A 83 -5.32 -1.14 6.01
C GLY A 83 -4.17 -1.68 5.17
N ASN A 84 -3.73 -0.93 4.15
CA ASN A 84 -2.59 -1.31 3.32
C ASN A 84 -1.29 -1.42 4.14
N SER A 85 -1.01 -0.42 4.98
CA SER A 85 0.21 -0.41 5.80
C SER A 85 0.15 -1.40 6.97
N PHE A 86 -1.05 -1.68 7.49
CA PHE A 86 -1.27 -2.64 8.58
C PHE A 86 -1.08 -4.09 8.11
N GLY A 87 -1.49 -4.41 6.88
CA GLY A 87 -1.19 -5.70 6.25
C GLY A 87 0.32 -5.93 6.15
N ASP A 88 1.04 -4.94 5.61
CA ASP A 88 2.51 -4.98 5.53
C ASP A 88 3.16 -5.12 6.92
N LEU A 89 2.62 -4.46 7.94
CA LEU A 89 3.11 -4.58 9.32
C LEU A 89 2.97 -6.02 9.84
N ILE A 90 1.81 -6.64 9.67
CA ILE A 90 1.56 -8.01 10.13
C ILE A 90 2.46 -8.99 9.38
N THR A 91 2.60 -8.86 8.06
CA THR A 91 3.45 -9.75 7.26
C THR A 91 4.90 -9.63 7.68
N ASN A 92 5.43 -8.41 7.81
CA ASN A 92 6.81 -8.18 8.25
C ASN A 92 7.04 -8.67 9.69
N LEU A 93 6.08 -8.46 10.59
CA LEU A 93 6.16 -8.97 11.96
C LEU A 93 6.18 -10.50 12.00
N THR A 94 5.31 -11.14 11.21
CA THR A 94 5.25 -12.61 11.11
C THR A 94 6.55 -13.20 10.57
N MET A 95 7.12 -12.56 9.55
CA MET A 95 8.41 -12.95 8.97
C MET A 95 9.57 -12.77 9.95
N ALA A 96 9.57 -11.69 10.75
CA ALA A 96 10.57 -11.45 11.76
C ALA A 96 10.47 -12.43 12.95
N LEU A 97 9.26 -12.81 13.37
CA LEU A 97 9.05 -13.72 14.49
C LEU A 97 9.30 -15.19 14.12
N ASN A 98 8.86 -15.63 12.93
CA ASN A 98 8.92 -17.03 12.54
C ASN A 98 10.12 -17.38 11.64
N GLY A 99 10.72 -16.40 10.97
CA GLY A 99 11.79 -16.63 9.98
C GLY A 99 13.22 -16.54 10.53
N GLY A 100 13.40 -16.37 11.85
CA GLY A 100 14.73 -16.26 12.47
C GLY A 100 15.54 -15.06 11.97
N THR A 101 16.87 -15.19 11.92
CA THR A 101 17.77 -14.10 11.51
C THR A 101 17.64 -13.73 10.03
N GLU A 102 17.38 -14.71 9.16
CA GLU A 102 17.19 -14.47 7.72
C GLU A 102 15.82 -13.84 7.42
N GLY A 103 14.76 -14.32 8.08
CA GLY A 103 13.42 -13.72 7.97
C GLY A 103 13.36 -12.28 8.45
N THR A 104 14.15 -11.93 9.47
CA THR A 104 14.28 -10.55 9.96
C THR A 104 14.92 -9.63 8.90
N GLN A 105 15.94 -10.10 8.18
CA GLN A 105 16.55 -9.34 7.09
C GLN A 105 15.59 -9.16 5.91
N ILE A 106 14.81 -10.19 5.58
CA ILE A 106 13.79 -10.14 4.53
C ILE A 106 12.69 -9.14 4.91
N ALA A 107 12.17 -9.20 6.15
CA ALA A 107 11.16 -8.26 6.63
C ALA A 107 11.66 -6.81 6.61
N PHE A 108 12.92 -6.57 6.97
CA PHE A 108 13.53 -5.26 6.89
C PHE A 108 13.60 -4.76 5.43
N ALA A 109 14.09 -5.59 4.50
CA ALA A 109 14.15 -5.25 3.09
C ALA A 109 12.76 -4.96 2.51
N ALA A 110 11.75 -5.78 2.86
CA ALA A 110 10.38 -5.62 2.41
C ALA A 110 9.75 -4.31 2.91
N CYS A 111 10.00 -3.92 4.17
CA CYS A 111 9.50 -2.67 4.75
C CYS A 111 10.01 -1.41 4.03
N TYR A 112 11.23 -1.44 3.47
CA TYR A 112 11.74 -0.35 2.63
C TYR A 112 11.29 -0.47 1.17
N ALA A 113 11.31 -1.69 0.62
CA ALA A 113 10.97 -1.93 -0.77
C ALA A 113 9.52 -1.55 -1.08
N GLY A 114 8.57 -1.83 -0.17
CA GLY A 114 7.15 -1.52 -0.35
C GLY A 114 6.87 -0.03 -0.63
N PRO A 115 7.23 0.89 0.28
CA PRO A 115 7.05 2.33 0.06
C PRO A 115 7.82 2.86 -1.16
N ILE A 116 9.05 2.37 -1.41
CA ILE A 116 9.84 2.78 -2.58
C ILE A 116 9.11 2.37 -3.87
N PHE A 117 8.62 1.14 -3.94
CA PHE A 117 7.86 0.64 -5.08
C PHE A 117 6.56 1.44 -5.27
N ASN A 118 5.85 1.74 -4.20
CA ASN A 118 4.61 2.54 -4.26
C ASN A 118 4.87 3.96 -4.78
N ILE A 119 5.95 4.62 -4.35
CA ILE A 119 6.30 5.95 -4.87
C ILE A 119 6.73 5.87 -6.34
N LEU A 120 7.59 4.93 -6.69
CA LEU A 120 8.15 4.83 -8.03
C LEU A 120 7.09 4.43 -9.06
N PHE A 121 6.33 3.37 -8.78
CA PHE A 121 5.33 2.85 -9.70
C PHE A 121 3.96 3.48 -9.50
N GLY A 122 3.50 3.59 -8.26
CA GLY A 122 2.19 4.18 -7.96
C GLY A 122 2.15 5.67 -8.29
N LEU A 123 3.00 6.47 -7.65
CA LEU A 123 3.01 7.92 -7.88
C LEU A 123 3.68 8.28 -9.22
N GLY A 124 4.83 7.68 -9.53
CA GLY A 124 5.61 7.96 -10.73
C GLY A 124 4.88 7.67 -12.04
N LEU A 125 4.34 6.45 -12.24
CA LEU A 125 3.57 6.18 -13.47
C LEU A 125 2.26 6.99 -13.52
N SER A 126 1.60 7.24 -12.39
CA SER A 126 0.38 8.06 -12.37
C SER A 126 0.66 9.49 -12.83
N LEU A 127 1.77 10.09 -12.40
CA LEU A 127 2.22 11.40 -12.85
C LEU A 127 2.57 11.42 -14.34
N VAL A 128 3.27 10.39 -14.83
CA VAL A 128 3.59 10.25 -16.26
C VAL A 128 2.31 10.13 -17.10
N GLY A 129 1.37 9.30 -16.67
CA GLY A 129 0.07 9.14 -17.34
C GLY A 129 -0.75 10.42 -17.33
N SER A 130 -0.79 11.13 -16.19
CA SER A 130 -1.48 12.41 -16.08
C SER A 130 -0.83 13.50 -16.94
N ALA A 131 0.50 13.55 -16.99
CA ALA A 131 1.25 14.48 -17.84
C ALA A 131 1.00 14.21 -19.33
N TRP A 132 0.91 12.94 -19.71
CA TRP A 132 0.60 12.53 -21.09
C TRP A 132 -0.84 12.92 -21.48
N SER A 133 -1.80 12.73 -20.58
CA SER A 133 -3.22 13.04 -20.83
C SER A 133 -3.55 14.54 -20.82
N THR A 134 -2.73 15.36 -20.15
CA THR A 134 -3.03 16.79 -19.88
C THR A 134 -2.18 17.73 -20.75
N TYR A 135 -1.32 17.18 -21.60
CA TYR A 135 -0.47 17.94 -22.51
C TYR A 135 -1.34 18.84 -23.41
N PRO A 136 -1.15 20.18 -23.44
CA PRO A 136 0.05 20.93 -23.07
C PRO A 136 -0.06 21.81 -21.81
N SER A 137 -1.09 21.65 -20.96
CA SER A 137 -1.22 22.50 -19.77
C SER A 137 -0.26 22.04 -18.65
N PRO A 138 0.40 22.98 -17.94
CA PRO A 138 1.35 22.64 -16.90
C PRO A 138 0.63 22.01 -15.70
N LEU A 139 1.10 20.84 -15.27
CA LEU A 139 0.70 20.22 -14.01
C LEU A 139 1.16 21.11 -12.85
N VAL A 140 0.23 21.92 -12.31
CA VAL A 140 0.50 22.76 -11.14
C VAL A 140 0.45 21.87 -9.90
N ILE A 141 1.61 21.36 -9.48
CA ILE A 141 1.75 20.70 -8.18
C ILE A 141 1.61 21.77 -7.12
N ARG A 142 0.47 21.79 -6.41
CA ARG A 142 0.25 22.69 -5.27
C ARG A 142 1.32 22.36 -4.22
N ARG A 143 2.23 23.29 -3.97
CA ARG A 143 3.22 23.16 -2.89
C ARG A 143 2.53 23.47 -1.57
N ASP A 144 2.00 22.44 -0.93
CA ASP A 144 1.54 22.56 0.44
C ASP A 144 2.75 22.47 1.39
N PRO A 145 2.93 23.43 2.32
CA PRO A 145 4.06 23.41 3.26
C PRO A 145 4.11 22.13 4.10
N TYR A 146 2.95 21.54 4.40
CA TYR A 146 2.81 20.27 5.10
C TYR A 146 3.40 19.07 4.33
N LEU A 147 3.36 19.09 2.99
CA LEU A 147 3.97 18.05 2.15
C LEU A 147 5.51 18.14 2.20
N LEU A 148 6.06 19.35 2.23
CA LEU A 148 7.51 19.56 2.32
C LEU A 148 8.04 19.06 3.67
N GLU A 149 7.36 19.42 4.76
CA GLU A 149 7.69 18.95 6.11
C GLU A 149 7.62 17.42 6.20
N THR A 150 6.61 16.82 5.54
CA THR A 150 6.45 15.37 5.47
C THR A 150 7.65 14.68 4.84
N VAL A 151 8.10 15.19 3.70
CA VAL A 151 9.24 14.66 2.96
C VAL A 151 10.54 14.89 3.73
N CYS A 152 10.69 16.02 4.43
CA CYS A 152 11.85 16.29 5.28
C CYS A 152 11.97 15.30 6.44
N PHE A 153 10.87 14.97 7.13
CA PHE A 153 10.88 13.97 8.20
C PHE A 153 11.19 12.56 7.68
N LEU A 154 10.63 12.19 6.52
CA LEU A 154 10.95 10.92 5.86
C LEU A 154 12.44 10.84 5.51
N ALA A 155 12.99 11.90 4.91
CA ALA A 155 14.40 11.99 4.58
C ALA A 155 15.28 11.94 5.84
N GLY A 156 14.88 12.60 6.93
CA GLY A 156 15.57 12.55 8.22
C GLY A 156 15.60 11.14 8.83
N GLY A 157 14.49 10.41 8.79
CA GLY A 157 14.42 9.02 9.24
C GLY A 157 15.29 8.08 8.38
N LEU A 158 15.32 8.30 7.07
CA LEU A 158 16.15 7.54 6.14
C LEU A 158 17.64 7.81 6.36
N LEU A 159 18.02 9.08 6.57
CA LEU A 159 19.39 9.49 6.92
C LEU A 159 19.82 8.90 8.26
N TRP A 160 18.94 8.89 9.27
CA TRP A 160 19.21 8.24 10.55
C TRP A 160 19.48 6.74 10.38
N ALA A 161 18.63 6.04 9.64
CA ALA A 161 18.81 4.63 9.33
C ALA A 161 20.15 4.40 8.60
N LEU A 162 20.48 5.23 7.61
CA LEU A 162 21.71 5.16 6.81
C LEU A 162 22.97 5.43 7.64
N VAL A 163 22.90 6.25 8.70
CA VAL A 163 24.04 6.55 9.58
C VAL A 163 24.24 5.47 10.65
N VAL A 164 23.15 4.91 11.19
CA VAL A 164 23.21 3.92 12.28
C VAL A 164 23.56 2.52 11.75
N LEU A 165 23.08 2.12 10.56
CA LEU A 165 23.35 0.80 9.97
C LEU A 165 24.86 0.50 9.79
N PRO A 166 25.67 1.41 9.20
CA PRO A 166 27.10 1.18 8.99
C PRO A 166 27.88 1.18 10.30
N ARG A 167 27.46 1.98 11.29
CA ARG A 167 28.12 2.04 12.61
C ARG A 167 27.90 0.81 13.47
N ARG A 168 26.97 -0.07 13.12
CA ARG A 168 26.61 -1.28 13.89
C ARG A 168 26.89 -2.57 13.12
N ASN A 169 27.85 -2.56 12.19
CA ASN A 169 28.26 -3.73 11.40
C ASN A 169 27.10 -4.41 10.64
N MET A 170 26.11 -3.64 10.16
CA MET A 170 24.93 -4.15 9.46
C MET A 170 24.13 -5.23 10.22
N ARG A 171 24.24 -5.25 11.56
CA ARG A 171 23.39 -6.10 12.40
C ARG A 171 22.13 -5.35 12.78
N LEU A 172 21.00 -6.01 12.59
CA LEU A 172 19.69 -5.48 12.94
C LEU A 172 19.50 -5.57 14.46
N ASP A 173 20.06 -4.59 15.17
CA ASP A 173 19.91 -4.47 16.62
C ASP A 173 18.60 -3.75 16.97
N GLY A 174 18.02 -4.08 18.13
CA GLY A 174 16.82 -3.41 18.66
C GLY A 174 16.98 -1.90 18.88
N VAL A 175 18.21 -1.39 18.91
CA VAL A 175 18.51 0.06 18.99
C VAL A 175 18.17 0.78 17.68
N LEU A 176 18.36 0.13 16.53
CA LEU A 176 17.97 0.67 15.22
C LEU A 176 16.45 0.80 15.15
N GLY A 177 15.74 -0.28 15.50
CA GLY A 177 14.27 -0.31 15.54
C GLY A 177 13.70 0.69 16.54
N GLY A 178 14.24 0.75 17.76
CA GLY A 178 13.84 1.72 18.76
C GLY A 178 14.06 3.17 18.32
N GLY A 179 15.19 3.47 17.69
CA GLY A 179 15.48 4.81 17.15
C GLY A 179 14.50 5.22 16.05
N LEU A 180 14.22 4.32 15.08
CA LEU A 180 13.21 4.58 14.05
C LEU A 180 11.81 4.77 14.65
N LEU A 181 11.44 3.99 15.67
CA LEU A 181 10.14 4.08 16.33
C LEU A 181 9.97 5.41 17.07
N VAL A 182 11.02 5.90 17.75
CA VAL A 182 11.02 7.24 18.38
C VAL A 182 10.88 8.34 17.34
N VAL A 183 11.64 8.29 16.24
CA VAL A 183 11.52 9.26 15.14
C VAL A 183 10.09 9.21 14.55
N TYR A 184 9.54 8.02 14.33
CA TYR A 184 8.18 7.84 13.83
C TYR A 184 7.14 8.45 14.78
N ILE A 185 7.14 8.09 16.07
CA ILE A 185 6.19 8.62 17.06
C ILE A 185 6.31 10.14 17.16
N SER A 186 7.52 10.68 17.23
CA SER A 186 7.71 12.14 17.29
C SER A 186 7.13 12.85 16.05
N SER A 187 7.37 12.32 14.86
CA SER A 187 6.82 12.88 13.62
C SER A 187 5.29 12.77 13.56
N MET A 188 4.72 11.67 14.06
CA MET A 188 3.29 11.43 14.07
C MET A 188 2.58 12.36 15.06
N SER A 189 3.16 12.55 16.25
CA SER A 189 2.65 13.49 17.26
C SER A 189 2.68 14.93 16.76
N LEU A 190 3.78 15.38 16.12
CA LEU A 190 3.88 16.73 15.56
C LEU A 190 2.82 16.99 14.49
N ARG A 191 2.62 16.04 13.57
CA ARG A 191 1.58 16.14 12.53
C ARG A 191 0.18 16.14 13.10
N LEU A 192 -0.07 15.33 14.13
CA LEU A 192 -1.35 15.27 14.79
C LEU A 192 -1.68 16.63 15.42
N ILE A 193 -0.71 17.25 16.10
CA ILE A 193 -0.85 18.59 16.70
C ILE A 193 -1.13 19.65 15.62
N GLN A 194 -0.39 19.63 14.51
CA GLN A 194 -0.59 20.56 13.40
C GLN A 194 -1.98 20.40 12.74
N THR A 195 -2.42 19.17 12.55
CA THR A 195 -3.72 18.86 11.93
C THR A 195 -4.89 19.29 12.83
N LEU A 196 -4.80 19.01 14.13
CA LEU A 196 -5.80 19.45 15.12
C LEU A 196 -5.83 20.98 15.27
N GLY A 197 -4.67 21.65 15.18
CA GLY A 197 -4.58 23.11 15.16
C GLY A 197 -5.26 23.74 13.95
N SER A 198 -5.04 23.16 12.76
CA SER A 198 -5.68 23.63 11.52
C SER A 198 -7.20 23.42 11.52
N LEU A 199 -7.70 22.32 12.09
CA LEU A 199 -9.13 22.05 12.24
C LEU A 199 -9.82 23.01 13.21
N LYS A 200 -9.14 23.39 14.31
CA LYS A 200 -9.66 24.39 15.25
C LYS A 200 -9.80 25.77 14.60
N LEU A 201 -8.79 26.20 13.83
CA LEU A 201 -8.83 27.48 13.10
C LEU A 201 -9.96 27.51 12.06
N GLN A 202 -10.18 26.43 11.32
CA GLN A 202 -11.26 26.38 10.32
C GLN A 202 -12.66 26.37 10.98
N LYS A 203 -12.78 25.87 12.21
CA LYS A 203 -14.03 25.84 12.98
C LYS A 203 -14.32 27.14 13.73
N GLU A 204 -13.32 27.99 13.95
CA GLU A 204 -13.49 29.35 14.50
C GLU A 204 -13.89 30.38 13.43
N ILE A 205 -13.63 30.11 12.16
CA ILE A 205 -13.88 31.03 11.03
C ILE A 205 -15.28 30.82 10.41
N ASN A 206 -16.01 29.75 10.78
CA ASN A 206 -17.35 29.43 10.28
C ASN A 206 -18.37 29.33 11.41
#